data_AF-A0A3M1CTU8-F1
#
_entry.id   AF-A0A3M1CTU8-F1
#
_cell.length_a   1.000
_cell.length_b   1.000
_cell.length_c   1.000
_cell.angle_alpha   90.00
_cell.angle_beta   90.00
_cell.angle_gamma   90.00
#
_symmetry.space_group_name_H-M   'P 1'
#
loop_
_entity.id
_entity.type
_entity.pdbx_description
1 polymer ?
#
loop_
_entity_poly.entity_id
_entity_poly.type
_entity_poly.pdbx_seq_one_letter_code
_entity_poly.pdbx_strand_id
1 'polypeptide(L)'
;MFGMDRRLRFLLTVALVMGIYWGCSQTTDIVTPVSNTDLTLVPERLPTPPAGMIYELWAVKTSNLSVNLSAGDVVSLGRFSYLANDTFKGFTDANGNPLDNVFTLPDDLFKFKHVVVSVERRDQQTAVPSNIMLTDRVSGLTDIPLRLNFPLSQDLWNSIVRFNMEAV
;
A
#
# COMPACT_ATOMS: atom_id res chain seq x y z
N MET A 1 -12.01 68.03 33.77
CA MET A 1 -11.97 67.47 32.41
C MET A 1 -10.84 66.41 32.34
N PHE A 2 -10.99 65.24 32.99
CA PHE A 2 -9.92 64.21 33.07
C PHE A 2 -10.45 62.74 33.06
N GLY A 3 -11.76 62.51 32.90
CA GLY A 3 -12.35 61.17 32.99
C GLY A 3 -12.47 60.40 31.67
N MET A 4 -12.49 61.10 30.53
CA MET A 4 -12.78 60.51 29.21
C MET A 4 -11.57 59.76 28.64
N ASP A 5 -10.37 60.22 28.98
CA ASP A 5 -9.09 59.71 28.45
C ASP A 5 -8.75 58.31 29.02
N ARG A 6 -9.06 58.06 30.30
CA ARG A 6 -8.83 56.75 30.94
C ARG A 6 -9.75 55.66 30.39
N ARG A 7 -11.02 55.98 30.08
CA ARG A 7 -12.00 55.01 29.55
C ARG A 7 -11.69 54.62 28.11
N LEU A 8 -11.25 55.60 27.30
CA LEU A 8 -10.86 55.34 25.91
C LEU A 8 -9.63 54.44 25.82
N ARG A 9 -8.60 54.71 26.65
CA ARG A 9 -7.39 53.87 26.71
C ARG A 9 -7.70 52.44 27.11
N PHE A 10 -8.61 52.24 28.07
CA PHE A 10 -9.04 50.91 28.51
C PHE A 10 -9.77 50.13 27.40
N LEU A 11 -10.70 50.79 26.69
CA LEU A 11 -11.42 50.16 25.57
C LEU A 11 -10.48 49.75 24.43
N LEU A 12 -9.48 50.58 24.12
CA LEU A 12 -8.44 50.27 23.14
C LEU A 12 -7.60 49.07 23.55
N THR A 13 -7.25 48.95 24.83
CA THR A 13 -6.49 47.78 25.33
C THR A 13 -7.31 46.50 25.27
N VAL A 14 -8.59 46.56 25.66
CA VAL A 14 -9.50 45.39 25.58
C VAL A 14 -9.71 44.96 24.13
N ALA A 15 -9.92 45.90 23.21
CA ALA A 15 -10.08 45.60 21.80
C ALA A 15 -8.82 44.96 21.19
N LEU A 16 -7.63 45.44 21.57
CA LEU A 16 -6.36 44.90 21.12
C LEU A 16 -6.11 43.47 21.65
N VAL A 17 -6.42 43.22 22.93
CA VAL A 17 -6.31 41.89 23.54
C VAL A 17 -7.30 40.91 22.90
N MET A 18 -8.55 41.34 22.66
CA MET A 18 -9.56 40.54 21.97
C MET A 18 -9.16 40.25 20.51
N GLY A 19 -8.56 41.23 19.82
CA GLY A 19 -8.05 41.05 18.44
C GLY A 19 -6.91 40.03 18.37
N ILE A 20 -5.99 40.03 19.34
CA ILE A 20 -4.92 39.02 19.43
C ILE A 20 -5.52 37.64 19.73
N TYR A 21 -6.49 37.56 20.65
CA TYR A 21 -7.11 36.28 21.02
C TYR A 21 -7.91 35.66 19.87
N TRP A 22 -8.63 36.49 19.09
CA TRP A 22 -9.39 36.02 17.93
C TRP A 22 -8.48 35.70 16.73
N GLY A 23 -7.39 36.47 16.56
CA GLY A 23 -6.41 36.30 15.48
C GLY A 23 -5.51 35.07 15.62
N CYS A 24 -5.40 34.49 16.82
CA CYS A 24 -4.63 33.25 17.06
C CYS A 24 -5.43 31.96 16.87
N SER A 25 -6.73 32.02 16.51
CA SER A 25 -7.55 30.81 16.31
C SER A 25 -7.50 30.24 14.90
N GLN A 26 -6.46 30.54 14.12
CA GLN A 26 -6.19 29.77 12.92
C GLN A 26 -5.64 28.41 13.38
N THR A 27 -6.55 27.44 13.54
CA THR A 27 -6.17 26.03 13.47
C THR A 27 -5.57 25.86 12.08
N THR A 28 -4.25 25.95 12.00
CA THR A 28 -3.50 25.46 10.86
C THR A 28 -3.92 24.01 10.72
N ASP A 29 -4.77 23.76 9.74
CA ASP A 29 -5.17 22.43 9.32
C ASP A 29 -3.86 21.75 8.90
N ILE A 30 -3.24 21.04 9.84
CA ILE A 30 -2.05 20.25 9.58
C ILE A 30 -2.57 19.13 8.70
N VAL A 31 -2.43 19.33 7.39
CA VAL A 31 -2.56 18.28 6.40
C VAL A 31 -1.48 17.27 6.76
N THR A 32 -1.84 16.29 7.58
CA THR A 32 -0.96 15.16 7.88
C THR A 32 -0.61 14.54 6.53
N PRO A 33 0.68 14.38 6.21
CA PRO A 33 1.08 13.77 4.95
C PRO A 33 0.42 12.39 4.86
N VAL A 34 -0.08 12.07 3.66
CA VAL A 34 -0.53 10.70 3.35
C VAL A 34 0.67 9.81 3.62
N SER A 35 0.56 8.92 4.61
CA SER A 35 1.61 7.96 4.91
C SER A 35 1.74 7.03 3.72
N ASN A 36 2.92 6.98 3.11
CA ASN A 36 3.25 5.98 2.09
C ASN A 36 3.99 4.84 2.77
N THR A 37 3.68 3.61 2.38
CA THR A 37 4.43 2.43 2.80
C THR A 37 5.13 1.80 1.61
N ASP A 38 6.44 1.65 1.71
CA ASP A 38 7.23 0.96 0.69
C ASP A 38 7.37 -0.51 1.04
N LEU A 39 6.93 -1.38 0.13
CA LEU A 39 7.04 -2.82 0.23
C LEU A 39 8.20 -3.30 -0.65
N THR A 40 9.21 -3.93 -0.05
CA THR A 40 10.30 -4.55 -0.80
C THR A 40 10.02 -6.04 -1.02
N LEU A 41 9.95 -6.46 -2.28
CA LEU A 41 9.84 -7.87 -2.64
C LEU A 41 11.23 -8.49 -2.82
N VAL A 42 11.48 -9.60 -2.14
CA VAL A 42 12.74 -10.37 -2.27
C VAL A 42 12.43 -11.83 -2.60
N PRO A 43 11.94 -12.13 -3.82
CA PRO A 43 11.64 -13.51 -4.19
C PRO A 43 12.93 -14.26 -4.49
N GLU A 44 13.09 -15.44 -3.89
CA GLU A 44 14.20 -16.34 -4.23
C GLU A 44 14.03 -16.91 -5.64
N ARG A 45 12.78 -17.23 -6.00
CA ARG A 45 12.36 -17.77 -7.30
C ARG A 45 10.86 -17.57 -7.49
N LEU A 46 10.45 -17.25 -8.71
CA LEU A 46 9.06 -17.20 -9.15
C LEU A 46 8.94 -18.07 -10.42
N PRO A 47 7.89 -18.90 -10.57
CA PRO A 47 7.68 -19.61 -11.82
C PRO A 47 7.39 -18.62 -12.96
N THR A 48 7.72 -18.99 -14.19
CA THR A 48 7.37 -18.16 -15.34
C THR A 48 5.86 -18.21 -15.56
N PRO A 49 5.14 -17.08 -15.59
CA PRO A 49 3.70 -17.08 -15.85
C PRO A 49 3.40 -17.58 -17.28
N PRO A 50 2.20 -18.15 -17.53
CA PRO A 50 1.78 -18.54 -18.87
C PRO A 50 1.85 -17.36 -19.86
N ALA A 51 1.99 -17.68 -21.16
CA ALA A 51 2.02 -16.65 -22.19
C ALA A 51 0.77 -15.76 -22.12
N GLY A 52 0.97 -14.43 -22.15
CA GLY A 52 -0.10 -13.44 -22.00
C GLY A 52 -0.50 -13.11 -20.55
N MET A 53 0.11 -13.74 -19.55
CA MET A 53 -0.12 -13.45 -18.13
C MET A 53 1.01 -12.63 -17.50
N ILE A 54 0.72 -12.02 -16.35
CA ILE A 54 1.64 -11.19 -15.57
C ILE A 54 1.30 -11.30 -14.06
N TYR A 55 2.27 -11.08 -13.19
CA TYR A 55 1.99 -10.97 -11.76
C TYR A 55 1.50 -9.57 -11.40
N GLU A 56 0.62 -9.47 -10.41
CA GLU A 56 0.21 -8.21 -9.83
C GLU A 56 0.22 -8.32 -8.30
N LEU A 57 0.85 -7.34 -7.65
CA LEU A 57 0.89 -7.24 -6.20
C LEU A 57 -0.29 -6.40 -5.71
N TRP A 58 -0.98 -6.88 -4.69
CA TRP A 58 -2.15 -6.21 -4.13
C TRP A 58 -2.08 -6.11 -2.61
N ALA A 59 -2.62 -5.03 -2.07
CA ALA A 59 -2.94 -4.92 -0.65
C ALA A 59 -4.47 -5.06 -0.47
N VAL A 60 -4.90 -5.90 0.49
CA VAL A 60 -6.32 -6.25 0.70
C VAL A 60 -6.75 -5.90 2.13
N LYS A 61 -7.83 -5.13 2.26
CA LYS A 61 -8.37 -4.63 3.54
C LYS A 61 -9.18 -5.67 4.31
N THR A 62 -9.83 -6.59 3.61
CA THR A 62 -10.64 -7.64 4.27
C THR A 62 -9.75 -8.73 4.84
N SER A 63 -10.11 -9.27 5.99
CA SER A 63 -9.47 -10.48 6.54
C SER A 63 -9.89 -11.76 5.82
N ASN A 64 -11.02 -11.74 5.10
CA ASN A 64 -11.58 -12.90 4.45
C ASN A 64 -11.42 -12.83 2.92
N LEU A 65 -10.40 -13.52 2.40
CA LEU A 65 -10.11 -13.63 0.96
C LEU A 65 -11.09 -14.54 0.20
N SER A 66 -11.98 -15.27 0.89
CA SER A 66 -12.98 -16.14 0.27
C SER A 66 -14.33 -15.45 0.01
N VAL A 67 -14.47 -14.19 0.43
CA VAL A 67 -15.62 -13.33 0.09
C VAL A 67 -15.31 -12.57 -1.20
N ASN A 68 -16.33 -12.34 -2.03
CA ASN A 68 -16.20 -11.53 -3.25
C ASN A 68 -15.52 -10.18 -2.92
N LEU A 69 -14.25 -10.05 -3.31
CA LEU A 69 -13.50 -8.81 -3.13
C LEU A 69 -14.16 -7.72 -3.96
N SER A 70 -14.36 -6.56 -3.35
CA SER A 70 -14.82 -5.37 -4.05
C SER A 70 -13.64 -4.48 -4.41
N ALA A 71 -13.78 -3.64 -5.44
CA ALA A 71 -12.73 -2.70 -5.85
C ALA A 71 -12.34 -1.69 -4.74
N GLY A 72 -13.18 -1.49 -3.71
CA GLY A 72 -12.87 -0.62 -2.57
C GLY A 72 -12.01 -1.30 -1.48
N ASP A 73 -11.95 -2.63 -1.50
CA ASP A 73 -11.26 -3.44 -0.50
C ASP A 73 -9.82 -3.79 -0.90
N VAL A 74 -9.42 -3.45 -2.13
CA VAL A 74 -8.14 -3.85 -2.71
C VAL A 74 -7.44 -2.64 -3.32
N VAL A 75 -6.11 -2.66 -3.29
CA VAL A 75 -5.26 -1.67 -3.95
C VAL A 75 -4.21 -2.44 -4.74
N SER A 76 -4.15 -2.20 -6.05
CA SER A 76 -3.04 -2.68 -6.88
C SER A 76 -1.81 -1.82 -6.60
N LEU A 77 -0.69 -2.49 -6.35
CA LEU A 77 0.60 -1.86 -6.08
C LEU A 77 1.51 -1.86 -7.30
N GLY A 78 1.23 -2.73 -8.28
CA GLY A 78 2.01 -2.79 -9.51
C GLY A 78 2.00 -4.17 -10.15
N ARG A 79 2.14 -4.14 -11.48
CA ARG A 79 2.29 -5.34 -12.31
C ARG A 79 3.76 -5.59 -12.57
N PHE A 80 4.17 -6.85 -12.41
CA PHE A 80 5.55 -7.24 -12.59
C PHE A 80 5.69 -8.63 -13.22
N SER A 81 6.82 -8.85 -13.86
CA SER A 81 7.30 -10.18 -14.26
C SER A 81 8.61 -10.46 -13.56
N TYR A 82 8.88 -11.73 -13.27
CA TYR A 82 10.16 -12.14 -12.73
C TYR A 82 11.08 -12.59 -13.86
N LEU A 83 12.21 -11.91 -13.99
CA LEU A 83 13.28 -12.30 -14.89
C LEU A 83 14.37 -12.97 -14.05
N ALA A 84 14.48 -14.29 -14.15
CA ALA A 84 15.63 -15.03 -13.66
C ALA A 84 16.31 -15.72 -14.83
N ASN A 85 17.51 -15.26 -15.16
CA ASN A 85 18.48 -16.00 -15.96
C ASN A 85 19.70 -16.32 -15.08
N ASP A 86 20.72 -16.98 -15.64
CA ASP A 86 21.89 -17.42 -14.88
C ASP A 86 22.71 -16.26 -14.27
N THR A 87 22.51 -15.02 -14.73
CA THR A 87 23.31 -13.84 -14.35
C THR A 87 22.53 -12.72 -13.69
N PHE A 88 21.20 -12.70 -13.83
CA PHE A 88 20.32 -11.63 -13.39
C PHE A 88 19.03 -12.22 -12.80
N LYS A 89 18.71 -11.76 -11.61
CA LYS A 89 17.42 -11.98 -10.96
C LYS A 89 16.83 -10.61 -10.65
N GLY A 90 15.65 -10.32 -11.17
CA GLY A 90 15.00 -9.06 -10.92
C GLY A 90 13.58 -9.02 -11.46
N PHE A 91 12.96 -7.86 -11.34
CA PHE A 91 11.64 -7.63 -11.85
C PHE A 91 11.68 -6.79 -13.12
N THR A 92 10.66 -7.00 -13.95
CA THR A 92 10.34 -6.09 -15.03
C THR A 92 8.89 -5.66 -14.93
N ASP A 93 8.58 -4.46 -15.42
CA ASP A 93 7.21 -4.00 -15.57
C ASP A 93 6.45 -4.78 -16.67
N ALA A 94 5.21 -4.39 -16.94
CA ALA A 94 4.39 -4.99 -18.00
C ALA A 94 4.95 -4.82 -19.42
N ASN A 95 5.84 -3.84 -19.62
CA ASN A 95 6.49 -3.53 -20.89
C ASN A 95 7.87 -4.21 -21.02
N GLY A 96 8.35 -4.88 -19.97
CA GLY A 96 9.66 -5.51 -19.94
C GLY A 96 10.79 -4.58 -19.51
N ASN A 97 10.49 -3.36 -19.04
CA ASN A 97 11.51 -2.47 -18.46
C ASN A 97 11.90 -2.99 -17.08
N PRO A 98 13.18 -2.87 -16.68
CA PRO A 98 13.60 -3.18 -15.32
C PRO A 98 12.76 -2.41 -14.30
N LEU A 99 12.30 -3.11 -13.26
CA LEU A 99 11.55 -2.55 -12.14
C LEU A 99 12.38 -2.75 -10.87
N ASP A 100 12.46 -1.72 -10.04
CA ASP A 100 13.04 -1.86 -8.71
C ASP A 100 12.20 -2.83 -7.87
N ASN A 101 12.81 -3.46 -6.88
CA ASN A 101 12.12 -4.40 -5.99
C ASN A 101 11.17 -3.72 -5.01
N VAL A 102 10.84 -2.44 -5.19
CA VAL A 102 10.08 -1.60 -4.26
C VAL A 102 8.73 -1.24 -4.86
N PHE A 103 7.67 -1.49 -4.10
CA PHE A 103 6.29 -1.20 -4.46
C PHE A 103 5.71 -0.23 -3.44
N THR A 104 5.27 0.94 -3.88
CA THR A 104 4.75 1.98 -2.99
C THR A 104 3.24 1.85 -2.85
N LEU A 105 2.79 1.64 -1.62
CA LEU A 105 1.39 1.76 -1.22
C LEU A 105 1.14 3.21 -0.78
N PRO A 106 0.21 3.96 -1.41
CA PRO A 106 -0.12 5.34 -1.02
C PRO A 106 -1.02 5.39 0.22
N ASP A 107 -0.74 4.53 1.20
CA ASP A 107 -1.45 4.45 2.47
C ASP A 107 -0.62 3.68 3.52
N ASP A 108 -1.10 3.67 4.76
CA ASP A 108 -0.58 2.83 5.84
C ASP A 108 -0.90 1.35 5.60
N LEU A 109 0.13 0.50 5.50
CA LEU A 109 0.00 -0.95 5.34
C LEU A 109 -0.87 -1.59 6.43
N PHE A 110 -0.89 -1.06 7.65
CA PHE A 110 -1.67 -1.64 8.76
C PHE A 110 -3.19 -1.46 8.61
N LYS A 111 -3.64 -0.63 7.66
CA LYS A 111 -5.04 -0.58 7.23
C LYS A 111 -5.45 -1.80 6.42
N PHE A 112 -4.48 -2.54 5.89
CA PHE A 112 -4.69 -3.77 5.16
C PHE A 112 -4.50 -4.99 6.06
N LYS A 113 -5.08 -6.11 5.67
CA LYS A 113 -5.01 -7.39 6.39
C LYS A 113 -4.17 -8.41 5.66
N HIS A 114 -4.10 -8.32 4.34
CA HIS A 114 -3.30 -9.22 3.52
C HIS A 114 -2.55 -8.46 2.43
N VAL A 115 -1.40 -9.01 2.06
CA VAL A 115 -0.73 -8.71 0.81
C VAL A 115 -0.82 -9.97 -0.05
N VAL A 116 -1.27 -9.83 -1.28
CA VAL A 116 -1.48 -10.97 -2.18
C VAL A 116 -0.77 -10.74 -3.50
N VAL A 117 -0.29 -11.83 -4.10
CA VAL A 117 0.20 -11.85 -5.48
C VAL A 117 -0.81 -12.63 -6.30
N SER A 118 -1.34 -12.01 -7.35
CA SER A 118 -2.21 -12.68 -8.31
C SER A 118 -1.57 -12.80 -9.69
N VAL A 119 -2.14 -13.70 -10.50
CA VAL A 119 -1.77 -13.89 -11.91
C VAL A 119 -2.89 -13.31 -12.77
N GLU A 120 -2.58 -12.22 -13.45
CA GLU A 120 -3.52 -11.45 -14.24
C GLU A 120 -3.19 -11.52 -15.73
N ARG A 121 -4.18 -11.20 -16.56
CA ARG A 121 -3.94 -11.01 -18.00
C ARG A 121 -3.19 -9.71 -18.24
N ARG A 122 -2.15 -9.77 -19.08
CA ARG A 122 -1.33 -8.59 -19.40
C ARG A 122 -2.13 -7.49 -20.12
N ASP A 123 -3.08 -7.88 -20.96
CA ASP A 123 -3.89 -6.99 -21.81
C ASP A 123 -5.17 -6.45 -21.12
N GLN A 124 -5.43 -6.86 -19.88
CA GLN A 124 -6.66 -6.50 -19.17
C GLN A 124 -6.32 -5.93 -17.80
N GLN A 125 -6.81 -4.73 -17.49
CA GLN A 125 -6.79 -4.21 -16.13
C GLN A 125 -7.97 -4.80 -15.35
N THR A 126 -7.66 -5.50 -14.26
CA THR A 126 -8.68 -5.99 -13.33
C THR A 126 -8.81 -5.01 -12.17
N ALA A 127 -10.04 -4.84 -11.67
CA ALA A 127 -10.31 -3.99 -10.51
C ALA A 127 -10.08 -4.74 -9.19
N VAL A 128 -10.00 -6.07 -9.26
CA VAL A 128 -9.85 -7.00 -8.14
C VAL A 128 -8.96 -8.16 -8.58
N PRO A 129 -8.18 -8.75 -7.65
CA PRO A 129 -7.33 -9.89 -8.00
C PRO A 129 -8.19 -11.08 -8.41
N SER A 130 -7.83 -11.72 -9.53
CA SER A 130 -8.57 -12.84 -10.11
C SER A 130 -8.01 -14.20 -9.64
N ASN A 131 -6.74 -14.47 -9.96
CA ASN A 131 -6.09 -15.73 -9.63
C ASN A 131 -5.02 -15.52 -8.57
N ILE A 132 -5.44 -15.49 -7.29
CA ILE A 132 -4.52 -15.32 -6.16
C ILE A 132 -3.59 -16.54 -6.07
N MET A 133 -2.29 -16.30 -6.26
CA MET A 133 -1.25 -17.30 -6.18
C MET A 133 -0.65 -17.36 -4.77
N LEU A 134 -0.37 -16.21 -4.16
CA LEU A 134 0.16 -16.14 -2.81
C LEU A 134 -0.61 -15.15 -1.96
N THR A 135 -0.60 -15.41 -0.67
CA THR A 135 -1.11 -14.51 0.36
C THR A 135 -0.18 -14.50 1.55
N ASP A 136 0.02 -13.34 2.14
CA ASP A 136 0.62 -13.19 3.45
C ASP A 136 -0.19 -12.17 4.27
N ARG A 137 -0.17 -12.31 5.59
CA ARG A 137 -1.00 -11.53 6.51
C ARG A 137 -0.19 -10.38 7.09
N VAL A 138 -0.77 -9.18 7.04
CA VAL A 138 -0.22 -8.02 7.76
C VAL A 138 -0.45 -8.21 9.25
N SER A 139 0.63 -8.49 9.99
CA SER A 139 0.57 -8.91 11.40
C SER A 139 0.80 -7.77 12.41
N GLY A 140 1.13 -6.56 11.96
CA GLY A 140 1.30 -5.41 12.87
C GLY A 140 2.60 -5.42 13.69
N LEU A 141 3.37 -6.51 13.63
CA LEU A 141 4.67 -6.62 14.27
C LEU A 141 5.70 -5.95 13.37
N THR A 142 6.24 -4.81 13.82
CA THR A 142 7.12 -3.92 13.04
C THR A 142 8.41 -4.59 12.54
N ASP A 143 8.75 -5.75 13.10
CA ASP A 143 10.06 -6.37 12.91
C ASP A 143 10.02 -7.66 12.08
N ILE A 144 8.84 -8.11 11.64
CA ILE A 144 8.69 -9.31 10.82
C ILE A 144 8.49 -8.89 9.36
N PRO A 145 9.47 -9.14 8.47
CA PRO A 145 9.26 -8.90 7.05
C PRO A 145 8.16 -9.82 6.54
N LEU A 146 7.23 -9.28 5.74
CA LEU A 146 6.25 -10.09 5.01
C LEU A 146 7.01 -11.05 4.08
N ARG A 147 6.70 -12.34 4.16
CA ARG A 147 7.37 -13.40 3.42
C ARG A 147 6.37 -14.11 2.52
N LEU A 148 6.47 -13.81 1.23
CA LEU A 148 5.79 -14.53 0.17
C LEU A 148 6.64 -15.72 -0.27
N ASN A 149 6.40 -16.91 0.30
CA ASN A 149 7.14 -18.11 -0.08
C ASN A 149 6.54 -18.75 -1.33
N PHE A 150 7.30 -18.71 -2.42
CA PHE A 150 6.94 -19.38 -3.66
C PHE A 150 7.35 -20.86 -3.59
N PRO A 151 6.48 -21.81 -3.95
CA PRO A 151 6.87 -23.20 -4.06
C PRO A 151 7.86 -23.38 -5.21
N LEU A 152 8.88 -24.21 -5.01
CA LEU A 152 9.97 -24.40 -5.97
C LEU A 152 9.62 -25.27 -7.19
N SER A 153 8.35 -25.62 -7.40
CA SER A 153 7.91 -26.53 -8.47
C SER A 153 7.47 -25.79 -9.73
N GLN A 154 7.78 -26.34 -10.90
CA GLN A 154 7.24 -25.87 -12.18
C GLN A 154 5.84 -26.44 -12.47
N ASP A 155 5.45 -27.51 -11.78
CA ASP A 155 4.13 -28.15 -11.95
C ASP A 155 2.99 -27.35 -11.33
N LEU A 156 3.29 -26.23 -10.67
CA LEU A 156 2.28 -25.39 -10.00
C LEU A 156 1.21 -24.87 -10.95
N TRP A 157 1.54 -24.66 -12.23
CA TRP A 157 0.58 -24.25 -13.24
C TRP A 157 -0.39 -25.35 -13.64
N ASN A 158 -0.03 -26.62 -13.39
CA ASN A 158 -0.82 -27.79 -13.75
C ASN A 158 -1.60 -28.35 -12.54
N SER A 159 -1.27 -27.90 -11.33
CA SER A 159 -1.90 -28.34 -10.08
C SER A 159 -2.79 -27.25 -9.50
N ILE A 160 -4.06 -27.56 -9.20
CA ILE A 160 -4.96 -26.69 -8.45
C ILE A 160 -4.48 -26.64 -7.00
N VAL A 161 -3.51 -25.79 -6.69
CA VAL A 161 -2.99 -25.66 -5.31
C VAL A 161 -3.43 -24.31 -4.76
N ARG A 162 -4.34 -24.38 -3.78
CA ARG A 162 -4.63 -23.24 -2.89
C ARG A 162 -3.46 -23.12 -1.94
N PHE A 163 -2.57 -22.16 -2.17
CA PHE A 163 -1.43 -21.92 -1.28
C PHE A 163 -1.91 -21.22 0.00
N ASN A 164 -2.10 -22.00 1.06
CA ASN A 164 -2.02 -21.52 2.43
C ASN A 164 -0.54 -21.60 2.82
N MET A 165 0.06 -20.48 3.22
CA MET A 165 1.32 -20.52 3.94
C MET A 165 1.01 -20.40 5.43
N GLU A 166 1.27 -21.49 6.14
CA GLU A 166 1.35 -21.51 7.58
C GLU A 166 2.68 -20.88 7.99
N ALA A 167 2.63 -19.92 8.91
CA ALA A 167 3.82 -19.31 9.49
C ALA A 167 4.51 -20.32 10.42
N VAL A 168 5.83 -20.48 10.27
CA VAL A 168 6.69 -21.12 11.28
C VAL A 168 7.02 -20.09 12.36
#